data_AF-A0A520D189-F1
#
_entry.id   AF-A0A520D189-F1
#
_cell.length_a   1.000
_cell.length_b   1.000
_cell.length_c   1.000
_cell.angle_alpha   90.00
_cell.angle_beta   90.00
_cell.angle_gamma   90.00
#
_symmetry.space_group_name_H-M   'P 1'
#
loop_
_entity.id
_entity.type
_entity.pdbx_description
1 polymer ?
#
loop_
_entity_poly.entity_id
_entity_poly.type
_entity_poly.pdbx_seq_one_letter_code
_entity_poly.pdbx_strand_id
1 'polypeptide(L)' 'MELKEQKNNPLHGLTLEFIVKQLFFHYGWEELGKLVKIACFKNDPSLKSSLKFLRKTDWARKKVEKLYLNTFH' A
#
# COMPACT_ATOMS: atom_id res chain seq x y z
N MET A 1 10.82 -6.37 35.45
CA MET A 1 11.61 -6.54 34.21
C MET A 1 10.66 -6.33 33.05
N GLU A 2 10.97 -5.31 32.25
CA GLU A 2 10.28 -4.84 31.03
C GLU A 2 10.15 -5.95 29.95
N LEU A 3 9.38 -5.91 28.86
CA LEU A 3 8.87 -4.88 27.93
C LEU A 3 7.74 -5.56 27.11
N LYS A 4 6.72 -4.84 26.66
CA LYS A 4 6.28 -4.83 25.23
C LYS A 4 5.14 -3.84 25.01
N GLU A 5 5.59 -2.60 24.83
CA GLU A 5 5.20 -1.67 23.75
C GLU A 5 3.70 -1.40 23.55
N GLN A 6 3.36 -0.11 23.64
CA GLN A 6 2.10 0.47 23.16
C GLN A 6 1.90 0.11 21.66
N LYS A 7 1.24 -1.03 21.40
CA LYS A 7 1.14 -1.70 20.09
C LYS A 7 -0.04 -1.22 19.22
N ASN A 8 -0.58 -0.04 19.49
CA ASN A 8 -1.85 0.45 18.91
C ASN A 8 -1.67 1.51 17.81
N ASN A 9 -0.54 1.52 17.10
CA ASN A 9 -0.45 2.29 15.87
C ASN A 9 -0.13 1.36 14.70
N PRO A 10 -1.13 0.80 14.00
CA PRO A 10 -0.94 -0.11 12.87
C PRO A 10 -0.19 0.54 11.69
N LEU A 11 -0.03 1.87 11.69
CA LEU A 11 0.67 2.65 10.66
C LEU A 11 1.99 3.28 11.13
N HIS A 12 2.37 3.20 12.41
CA HIS A 12 3.54 3.94 12.90
C HIS A 12 4.84 3.31 12.37
N GLY A 13 5.47 4.00 11.42
CA GLY A 13 6.69 3.56 10.75
C GLY A 13 6.48 2.79 9.44
N LEU A 14 5.24 2.65 8.95
CA LEU A 14 4.99 1.99 7.68
C LEU A 14 5.28 2.93 6.51
N THR A 15 6.20 2.53 5.64
CA THR A 15 6.51 3.25 4.42
C THR A 15 5.47 2.94 3.33
N LEU A 16 5.30 3.85 2.37
CA LEU A 16 4.45 3.59 1.19
C LEU A 16 4.85 2.31 0.44
N GLU A 17 6.15 1.98 0.45
CA GLU A 17 6.65 0.71 -0.06
C GLU A 17 6.05 -0.48 0.69
N PHE A 18 6.10 -0.44 2.02
CA PHE A 18 5.54 -1.49 2.85
C PHE A 18 4.05 -1.67 2.61
N ILE A 19 3.29 -0.57 2.56
CA ILE A 19 1.84 -0.55 2.31
C ILE A 19 1.52 -1.25 0.97
N VAL A 20 2.18 -0.83 -0.11
CA VAL A 20 2.00 -1.42 -1.44
C VAL A 20 2.38 -2.90 -1.43
N LYS A 21 3.48 -3.25 -0.76
CA LYS A 21 3.98 -4.63 -0.68
C LYS A 21 3.00 -5.53 0.06
N GLN A 22 2.46 -5.09 1.19
CA GLN A 22 1.44 -5.85 1.94
C GLN A 22 0.16 -6.04 1.14
N LEU A 23 -0.35 -4.97 0.52
CA LEU A 23 -1.51 -5.05 -0.35
C LEU A 23 -1.29 -6.00 -1.53
N PHE A 24 -0.11 -5.94 -2.15
CA PHE A 24 0.27 -6.84 -3.24
C PHE A 24 0.36 -8.29 -2.76
N PHE A 25 0.97 -8.56 -1.61
CA PHE A 25 1.04 -9.91 -1.05
C PHE A 25 -0.34 -10.47 -0.68
N HIS A 26 -1.28 -9.62 -0.28
CA HIS A 26 -2.63 -10.05 0.11
C HIS A 26 -3.56 -10.24 -1.09
N TYR A 27 -3.59 -9.27 -2.02
CA TYR A 27 -4.54 -9.27 -3.15
C TYR A 27 -3.92 -9.66 -4.50
N GLY A 28 -2.63 -9.39 -4.70
CA GLY A 28 -2.01 -9.41 -6.02
C GLY A 28 -2.26 -8.15 -6.83
N TRP A 29 -1.52 -8.00 -7.93
CA TRP A 29 -1.58 -6.80 -8.78
C TRP A 29 -2.87 -6.67 -9.56
N GLU A 30 -3.48 -7.78 -9.96
CA GLU A 30 -4.73 -7.77 -10.72
C GLU A 30 -5.89 -7.18 -9.91
N GLU A 31 -6.06 -7.65 -8.68
CA GLU A 31 -7.06 -7.15 -7.74
C GLU A 31 -6.75 -5.70 -7.33
N LEU A 32 -5.48 -5.37 -7.08
CA LEU A 32 -5.09 -3.98 -6.82
C LEU A 32 -5.45 -3.05 -7.97
N GLY A 33 -5.31 -3.48 -9.23
CA GLY A 33 -5.74 -2.71 -10.40
C GLY A 33 -7.26 -2.55 -10.51
N LYS A 34 -8.04 -3.49 -9.96
CA LYS A 34 -9.51 -3.38 -9.88
C LYS A 34 -9.95 -2.43 -8.77
N LEU A 35 -9.34 -2.54 -7.60
CA LEU A 35 -9.62 -1.73 -6.41
C LEU A 35 -9.14 -0.29 -6.59
N VAL A 36 -7.90 -0.14 -7.05
CA VAL A 36 -7.26 1.12 -7.40
C VAL A 36 -7.09 1.13 -8.91
N LYS A 37 -8.07 1.71 -9.62
CA LYS A 37 -8.06 1.88 -11.08
C LYS A 37 -6.94 2.82 -11.54
N ILE A 38 -5.69 2.37 -11.44
CA ILE A 38 -4.50 3.04 -11.97
C ILE A 38 -3.83 2.12 -12.98
N ALA A 39 -3.39 2.72 -14.09
CA ALA A 39 -2.74 1.98 -15.17
C ALA A 39 -1.43 1.31 -14.73
N CYS A 40 -0.78 1.83 -13.67
CA CYS A 40 0.47 1.30 -13.16
C CYS A 40 0.38 -0.17 -12.74
N PHE A 41 -0.72 -0.58 -12.08
CA PHE A 41 -0.88 -1.97 -11.63
C PHE A 41 -1.28 -2.94 -12.76
N LYS A 42 -1.67 -2.43 -13.92
CA LYS A 42 -2.09 -3.24 -15.07
C LYS A 42 -0.98 -3.41 -16.12
N ASN A 43 -0.24 -2.34 -16.41
CA ASN A 43 0.77 -2.35 -17.48
C ASN A 43 2.17 -2.70 -16.99
N ASP A 44 2.56 -2.28 -15.79
CA ASP A 44 3.90 -2.52 -15.25
C ASP A 44 3.80 -2.80 -13.73
N PRO A 45 3.23 -3.97 -13.35
CA PRO A 45 2.95 -4.34 -11.97
C PRO A 45 4.24 -4.64 -11.19
N SER A 46 4.99 -3.60 -10.89
CA SER A 46 6.23 -3.67 -10.14
C SER A 46 6.23 -2.66 -9.01
N LEU A 47 6.79 -3.05 -7.86
CA LEU A 47 6.88 -2.22 -6.67
C LEU A 47 7.60 -0.89 -6.93
N LYS A 48 8.72 -0.92 -7.65
CA LYS A 48 9.49 0.29 -7.98
C LYS A 48 8.71 1.24 -8.90
N SER A 49 8.06 0.69 -9.93
CA SER A 49 7.26 1.46 -10.90
C SER A 49 6.04 2.09 -10.21
N SER A 50 5.35 1.30 -9.40
CA SER A 50 4.24 1.71 -8.54
C SER A 50 4.63 2.83 -7.60
N LEU A 51 5.74 2.71 -6.87
CA LEU A 51 6.19 3.75 -5.95
C LEU A 51 6.57 5.02 -6.68
N LYS A 52 7.23 4.93 -7.83
CA LYS A 52 7.57 6.10 -8.66
C LYS A 52 6.30 6.81 -9.14
N PHE A 53 5.27 6.06 -9.52
CA PHE A 53 3.96 6.59 -9.91
C PHE A 53 3.23 7.24 -8.73
N LEU A 54 3.09 6.54 -7.60
CA LEU A 54 2.44 7.03 -6.39
C LEU A 54 3.16 8.25 -5.79
N ARG A 55 4.47 8.41 -6.03
CA ARG A 55 5.22 9.63 -5.68
C ARG A 55 4.83 10.85 -6.52
N LYS A 56 4.51 10.64 -7.79
CA LYS A 56 4.06 11.70 -8.72
C LYS A 56 2.56 11.98 -8.62
N THR A 57 1.77 10.99 -8.21
CA THR A 57 0.31 11.03 -8.24
C THR A 57 -0.26 10.89 -6.84
N ASP A 58 -0.44 12.02 -6.16
CA ASP A 58 -0.85 12.07 -4.74
C ASP A 58 -2.23 11.44 -4.48
N TRP A 59 -3.21 11.66 -5.36
CA TRP A 59 -4.54 11.06 -5.21
C TRP A 59 -4.49 9.52 -5.28
N ALA A 60 -3.55 8.95 -6.04
CA ALA A 60 -3.37 7.51 -6.15
C ALA A 60 -2.73 6.95 -4.87
N ARG A 61 -1.75 7.67 -4.30
CA ARG A 61 -1.16 7.34 -3.00
C ARG A 61 -2.23 7.24 -1.92
N LYS A 62 -3.07 8.29 -1.78
CA LYS A 62 -4.17 8.32 -0.82
C LYS A 62 -5.15 7.16 -0.98
N LYS A 63 -5.45 6.74 -2.22
CA LYS A 63 -6.28 5.55 -2.48
C LYS A 63 -5.64 4.27 -1.99
N VAL A 64 -4.35 4.08 -2.23
CA VAL A 64 -3.60 2.89 -1.78
C VAL A 64 -3.54 2.85 -0.25
N GLU A 65 -3.25 3.97 0.39
CA GLU A 65 -3.23 4.07 1.86
C GLU A 65 -4.62 3.77 2.45
N LYS A 66 -5.67 4.34 1.87
CA LYS A 66 -7.06 4.06 2.29
C LYS A 66 -7.43 2.59 2.09
N LEU A 67 -6.99 1.98 0.99
CA LEU A 67 -7.24 0.55 0.75
C LEU A 67 -6.53 -0.31 1.79
N TYR A 68 -5.29 0.02 2.13
CA TYR A 68 -4.54 -0.68 3.17
C TYR A 68 -5.25 -0.61 4.52
N LEU A 69 -5.70 0.59 4.90
CA LEU A 69 -6.51 0.75 6.10
C LEU A 69 -7.75 -0.14 6.06
N ASN A 70 -8.54 -0.12 4.98
CA ASN A 70 -9.75 -0.94 4.84
C ASN A 70 -9.51 -2.46 4.80
N THR A 71 -8.27 -2.90 4.57
CA THR A 71 -7.93 -4.32 4.44
C THR A 71 -7.41 -4.90 5.75
N PHE A 72 -6.58 -4.11 6.45
CA PHE A 72 -5.88 -4.54 7.66
C PHE A 72 -6.43 -3.87 8.94
N HIS A 73 -7.48 -3.05 8.82
CA HIS A 73 -8.15 -2.32 9.90
C HIS A 73 -9.65 -2.22 9.65
#